data_AF-A0A3P7DUJ6-F1
#
_entry.id   AF-A0A3P7DUJ6-F1
#
_cell.length_a   1.000
_cell.length_b   1.000
_cell.length_c   1.000
_cell.angle_alpha   90.00
_cell.angle_beta   90.00
_cell.angle_gamma   90.00
#
_symmetry.space_group_name_H-M   'P 1'
#
loop_
_entity.id
_entity.type
_entity.pdbx_description
1 polymer ?
#
loop_
_entity_poly.entity_id
_entity_poly.type
_entity_poly.pdbx_seq_one_letter_code
_entity_poly.pdbx_strand_id
1 'polypeptide(L)'
;MSNEWFMMRIASDYPKSNRQLWTYQENSNFLEQLAGYYQQFFMNDYVTIDYLTIKGAGHFVPLDRGGPSLQMFANFIEKANYSTILSCDTKQKSILPQYQPIPRITPTRKQRDRVWNLPGLTFEPNFKQYSGYLNANSGHLHYWFVESQRDSSNDPLILWLSGEPSCSSLNSLFSGNGPFRPNSDNMTLSENNYSWNKVANVLYLESSRFTGFSEEILSTNEFDFNNNRTAREVFHALMDFLTVFPEYINRPFFITGHSYASLYILKLSARIINRIQVKYK
;
A
#
# COMPACT_ATOMS: atom_id res chain seq x y z
N MET A 1 -38.19 4.22 -13.91
CA MET A 1 -39.07 4.29 -15.09
C MET A 1 -40.40 3.55 -14.90
N SER A 2 -40.43 2.28 -14.44
CA SER A 2 -41.71 1.53 -14.27
C SER A 2 -42.77 2.27 -13.45
N ASN A 3 -42.36 2.88 -12.33
CA ASN A 3 -43.29 3.56 -11.42
C ASN A 3 -43.89 4.83 -12.03
N GLU A 4 -43.13 5.55 -12.86
CA GLU A 4 -43.63 6.76 -13.54
C GLU A 4 -44.75 6.40 -14.53
N TRP A 5 -44.52 5.37 -15.35
CA TRP A 5 -45.52 4.85 -16.27
C TRP A 5 -46.78 4.36 -15.56
N PHE A 6 -46.62 3.62 -14.46
CA PHE A 6 -47.74 3.18 -13.66
C PHE A 6 -48.54 4.36 -13.11
N MET A 7 -47.84 5.40 -12.63
CA MET A 7 -48.50 6.55 -12.06
C MET A 7 -49.24 7.37 -13.11
N MET A 8 -48.60 7.59 -14.26
CA MET A 8 -49.23 8.25 -15.41
C MET A 8 -50.44 7.49 -15.94
N ARG A 9 -50.45 6.16 -15.83
CA ARG A 9 -51.59 5.32 -16.24
C ARG A 9 -52.76 5.41 -15.28
N ILE A 10 -52.51 5.33 -13.97
CA ILE A 10 -53.59 5.41 -12.97
C ILE A 10 -54.15 6.83 -12.91
N ALA A 11 -53.28 7.82 -13.08
CA ALA A 11 -53.65 9.22 -12.95
C ALA A 11 -54.01 9.90 -14.27
N SER A 12 -54.17 9.15 -15.38
CA SER A 12 -54.42 9.73 -16.71
C SER A 12 -55.69 10.56 -16.77
N ASP A 13 -56.71 10.15 -16.01
CA ASP A 13 -58.06 10.71 -16.07
C ASP A 13 -58.29 11.78 -15.00
N TYR A 14 -57.28 12.06 -14.17
CA TYR A 14 -57.39 12.99 -13.05
C TYR A 14 -56.66 14.31 -13.34
N PRO A 15 -57.18 15.45 -12.83
CA PRO A 15 -56.46 16.72 -12.87
C PRO A 15 -55.07 16.58 -12.25
N LYS A 16 -54.08 17.24 -12.86
CA LYS A 16 -52.68 17.21 -12.41
C LYS A 16 -52.03 18.58 -12.50
N SER A 17 -51.10 18.86 -11.58
CA SER A 17 -50.29 20.07 -11.62
C SER A 17 -49.29 20.03 -12.78
N ASN A 18 -48.69 21.18 -13.11
CA ASN A 18 -47.48 21.19 -13.94
C ASN A 18 -46.32 20.53 -13.20
N ARG A 19 -45.40 19.92 -13.96
CA ARG A 19 -44.16 19.37 -13.41
C ARG A 19 -43.26 20.52 -12.95
N GLN A 20 -42.91 20.53 -11.67
CA GLN A 20 -42.09 21.57 -11.03
C GLN A 20 -40.76 20.98 -10.58
N LEU A 21 -39.71 21.79 -10.57
CA LEU A 21 -38.47 21.43 -9.91
C LEU A 21 -38.55 21.74 -8.42
N TRP A 22 -37.77 21.04 -7.61
CA TRP A 22 -37.57 21.37 -6.20
C TRP A 22 -36.08 21.28 -5.86
N THR A 23 -35.65 22.06 -4.86
CA THR A 23 -34.24 22.16 -4.46
C THR A 23 -34.00 21.56 -3.07
N TYR A 24 -32.76 21.19 -2.80
CA TYR A 24 -32.28 20.71 -1.50
C TYR A 24 -31.16 21.62 -1.03
N GLN A 25 -31.15 21.90 0.26
CA GLN A 25 -30.12 22.69 0.91
C GLN A 25 -29.91 22.12 2.33
N GLU A 26 -28.67 21.79 2.68
CA GLU A 26 -28.35 21.17 3.98
C GLU A 26 -28.63 22.13 5.14
N ASN A 27 -28.26 23.40 4.98
CA ASN A 27 -28.66 24.52 5.82
C ASN A 27 -28.38 25.83 5.07
N SER A 28 -28.79 26.96 5.63
CA SER A 28 -28.68 28.29 5.02
C SER A 28 -27.26 28.70 4.56
N ASN A 29 -26.21 28.04 5.04
CA ASN A 29 -24.83 28.32 4.63
C ASN A 29 -24.40 27.60 3.35
N PHE A 30 -25.18 26.61 2.89
CA PHE A 30 -24.88 25.84 1.68
C PHE A 30 -25.66 26.38 0.48
N LEU A 31 -25.14 26.20 -0.72
CA LEU A 31 -25.87 26.56 -1.93
C LEU A 31 -27.03 25.58 -2.18
N GLU A 32 -28.16 26.11 -2.64
CA GLU A 32 -29.27 25.29 -3.11
C GLU A 32 -28.85 24.43 -4.31
N GLN A 33 -29.25 23.17 -4.30
CA GLN A 33 -29.01 22.23 -5.40
C GLN A 33 -30.31 21.64 -5.90
N LEU A 34 -30.38 21.35 -7.21
CA LEU A 34 -31.51 20.65 -7.80
C LEU A 34 -31.68 19.27 -7.13
N ALA A 35 -32.77 19.10 -6.39
CA ALA A 35 -33.11 17.85 -5.73
C ALA A 35 -33.93 16.93 -6.63
N GLY A 36 -34.73 17.49 -7.54
CA GLY A 36 -35.42 16.74 -8.57
C GLY A 36 -36.66 17.47 -9.05
N TYR A 37 -37.69 16.71 -9.40
CA TYR A 37 -38.95 17.23 -9.91
C TYR A 37 -40.15 16.58 -9.22
N TYR A 38 -41.25 17.31 -9.13
CA TYR A 38 -42.50 16.82 -8.60
C TYR A 38 -43.72 17.19 -9.44
N GLN A 39 -44.79 16.42 -9.26
CA GLN A 39 -46.11 16.64 -9.85
C GLN A 39 -47.19 16.11 -8.91
N GLN A 40 -48.29 16.84 -8.78
CA GLN A 40 -49.41 16.47 -7.92
C GLN A 40 -50.60 16.03 -8.78
N PHE A 41 -51.30 14.99 -8.31
CA PHE A 41 -52.48 14.43 -8.96
C PHE A 41 -53.66 14.49 -7.99
N PHE A 42 -54.81 14.97 -8.46
CA PHE A 42 -56.00 15.21 -7.62
C PHE A 42 -57.06 14.16 -7.94
N MET A 43 -57.11 13.12 -7.12
CA MET A 43 -58.06 12.01 -7.26
C MET A 43 -59.35 12.34 -6.50
N ASN A 44 -60.34 12.81 -7.25
CA ASN A 44 -61.58 13.39 -6.69
C ASN A 44 -61.27 14.56 -5.73
N ASP A 45 -62.26 14.99 -4.94
CA ASP A 45 -62.11 16.12 -4.03
C ASP A 45 -61.42 15.77 -2.69
N TYR A 46 -60.94 14.54 -2.53
CA TYR A 46 -60.51 14.02 -1.22
C TYR A 46 -59.09 13.46 -1.17
N VAL A 47 -58.47 13.14 -2.31
CA VAL A 47 -57.15 12.48 -2.34
C VAL A 47 -56.20 13.23 -3.26
N THR A 48 -55.01 13.56 -2.75
CA THR A 48 -53.90 14.09 -3.54
C THR A 48 -52.73 13.12 -3.48
N ILE A 49 -52.13 12.84 -4.64
CA ILE A 49 -50.92 12.02 -4.76
C ILE A 49 -49.80 12.89 -5.31
N ASP A 50 -48.70 12.98 -4.56
CA ASP A 50 -47.53 13.73 -4.96
C ASP A 50 -46.47 12.74 -5.48
N TYR A 51 -46.14 12.87 -6.77
CA TYR A 51 -45.10 12.09 -7.42
C TYR A 51 -43.81 12.91 -7.48
N LEU A 52 -42.75 12.43 -6.82
CA LEU A 52 -41.46 13.10 -6.74
C LEU A 52 -40.33 12.22 -7.26
N THR A 53 -39.36 12.88 -7.88
CA THR A 53 -38.07 12.30 -8.26
C THR A 53 -36.97 12.93 -7.40
N ILE A 54 -36.00 12.11 -6.98
CA ILE A 54 -34.80 12.56 -6.29
C ILE A 54 -33.61 12.31 -7.21
N LYS A 55 -33.00 13.38 -7.70
CA LYS A 55 -31.83 13.37 -8.58
C LYS A 55 -30.71 12.58 -7.92
N GLY A 56 -30.17 11.58 -8.61
CA GLY A 56 -29.04 10.78 -8.14
C GLY A 56 -29.37 9.70 -7.11
N ALA A 57 -30.65 9.49 -6.80
CA ALA A 57 -31.08 8.33 -6.03
C ALA A 57 -31.25 7.11 -6.95
N GLY A 58 -30.89 5.92 -6.46
CA GLY A 58 -31.15 4.64 -7.09
C GLY A 58 -32.42 4.00 -6.55
N HIS A 59 -32.41 2.67 -6.42
CA HIS A 59 -33.57 1.91 -5.92
C HIS A 59 -33.85 2.19 -4.43
N PHE A 60 -32.80 2.46 -3.64
CA PHE A 60 -32.89 2.67 -2.20
C PHE A 60 -32.80 4.16 -1.86
N VAL A 61 -33.81 4.94 -2.29
CA VAL A 61 -33.79 6.41 -2.23
C VAL A 61 -33.34 6.99 -0.88
N PRO A 62 -33.84 6.54 0.28
CA PRO A 62 -33.39 7.09 1.58
C PRO A 62 -31.94 6.74 1.94
N LEU A 63 -31.40 5.63 1.41
CA LEU A 63 -30.01 5.24 1.59
C LEU A 63 -29.11 6.05 0.65
N ASP A 64 -29.49 6.14 -0.62
CA ASP A 64 -28.69 6.76 -1.66
C ASP A 64 -28.63 8.29 -1.47
N ARG A 65 -29.75 8.90 -1.05
CA ARG A 65 -29.92 10.36 -0.92
C ARG A 65 -30.72 10.73 0.35
N GLY A 66 -30.22 10.33 1.51
CA GLY A 66 -30.87 10.54 2.81
C GLY A 66 -31.29 11.98 3.10
N GLY A 67 -30.44 12.97 2.81
CA GLY A 67 -30.76 14.40 3.02
C GLY A 67 -31.98 14.88 2.22
N PRO A 68 -31.94 14.86 0.87
CA PRO A 68 -33.09 15.20 0.03
C PRO A 68 -34.32 14.34 0.33
N SER A 69 -34.14 13.04 0.59
CA SER A 69 -35.25 12.15 0.93
C SER A 69 -35.96 12.56 2.22
N LEU A 70 -35.23 13.00 3.24
CA LEU A 70 -35.79 13.50 4.49
C LEU A 70 -36.49 14.85 4.28
N GLN A 71 -35.88 15.78 3.53
CA GLN A 71 -36.48 17.08 3.22
C GLN A 71 -37.80 16.93 2.46
N MET A 72 -37.81 16.06 1.44
CA MET A 72 -39.01 15.70 0.70
C MET A 72 -40.14 15.22 1.63
N PHE A 73 -39.82 14.28 2.52
CA PHE A 73 -40.80 13.67 3.41
C PHE A 73 -41.30 14.64 4.50
N ALA A 74 -40.40 15.42 5.11
CA ALA A 74 -40.77 16.43 6.08
C ALA A 74 -41.70 17.48 5.47
N ASN A 75 -41.35 18.02 4.29
CA ASN A 75 -42.15 19.03 3.62
C ASN A 75 -43.51 18.49 3.15
N PHE A 76 -43.58 17.20 2.79
CA PHE A 76 -44.87 16.55 2.51
C PHE A 76 -45.79 16.52 3.74
N ILE A 77 -45.26 16.09 4.90
CA ILE A 77 -46.04 16.00 6.15
C ILE A 77 -46.50 17.39 6.59
N GLU A 78 -45.61 18.38 6.50
CA GLU A 78 -45.88 19.75 6.92
C GLU A 78 -46.71 20.54 5.92
N LYS A 79 -47.04 19.95 4.76
CA LYS A 79 -47.68 20.64 3.62
C LYS A 79 -46.93 21.91 3.21
N ALA A 80 -45.60 21.86 3.30
CA ALA A 80 -44.69 22.94 2.96
C ALA A 80 -44.21 22.82 1.50
N ASN A 81 -43.56 23.87 0.99
CA ASN A 81 -42.87 23.76 -0.30
C ASN A 81 -41.74 22.72 -0.18
N TYR A 82 -41.62 21.83 -1.16
CA TYR A 82 -40.59 20.79 -1.16
C TYR A 82 -39.15 21.31 -1.06
N SER A 83 -38.91 22.57 -1.43
CA SER A 83 -37.63 23.27 -1.34
C SER A 83 -37.37 23.92 0.02
N THR A 84 -38.26 23.74 1.01
CA THR A 84 -38.07 24.28 2.37
C THR A 84 -36.96 23.52 3.09
N ILE A 85 -36.00 24.24 3.67
CA ILE A 85 -34.88 23.68 4.41
C ILE A 85 -35.39 22.93 5.66
N LEU A 86 -34.78 21.78 5.96
CA LEU A 86 -35.06 21.04 7.18
C LEU A 86 -34.76 21.86 8.43
N SER A 87 -35.69 21.85 9.39
CA SER A 87 -35.54 22.47 10.72
C SER A 87 -34.81 21.56 11.73
N CYS A 88 -34.67 20.26 11.42
CA CYS A 88 -34.07 19.27 12.30
C CYS A 88 -32.55 19.14 12.12
N ASP A 89 -31.84 18.76 13.19
CA ASP A 89 -30.40 18.52 13.15
C ASP A 89 -30.07 17.20 12.44
N THR A 90 -29.39 17.30 11.29
CA THR A 90 -28.96 16.17 10.47
C THR A 90 -27.47 15.88 10.57
N LYS A 91 -26.72 16.54 11.49
CA LYS A 91 -25.28 16.34 11.61
C LYS A 91 -24.97 14.92 12.10
N GLN A 92 -24.08 14.24 11.37
CA GLN A 92 -23.63 12.90 11.74
C GLN A 92 -22.88 12.95 13.08
N LYS A 93 -23.36 12.16 14.05
CA LYS A 93 -22.70 12.02 15.36
C LYS A 93 -21.49 11.09 15.23
N SER A 94 -20.41 11.42 15.94
CA SER A 94 -19.22 10.58 16.01
C SER A 94 -19.55 9.22 16.65
N ILE A 95 -18.84 8.17 16.20
CA ILE A 95 -18.96 6.83 16.78
C ILE A 95 -18.46 6.88 18.22
N LEU A 96 -19.25 6.31 19.14
CA LEU A 96 -18.89 6.26 20.56
C LEU A 96 -17.59 5.46 20.77
N PRO A 97 -16.73 5.84 21.74
CA PRO A 97 -15.42 5.22 21.95
C PRO A 97 -15.44 3.68 22.02
N GLN A 98 -16.45 3.08 22.65
CA GLN A 98 -16.57 1.63 22.79
C GLN A 98 -16.89 0.88 21.48
N TYR A 99 -17.36 1.58 20.45
CA TYR A 99 -17.63 1.02 19.12
C TYR A 99 -16.59 1.48 18.08
N GLN A 100 -15.56 2.20 18.51
CA GLN A 100 -14.43 2.50 17.64
C GLN A 100 -13.78 1.17 17.20
N PRO A 101 -13.55 0.96 15.90
CA PRO A 101 -12.90 -0.25 15.44
C PRO A 101 -11.51 -0.34 16.07
N ILE A 102 -11.12 -1.54 16.51
CA ILE A 102 -9.75 -1.78 16.98
C ILE A 102 -8.81 -1.35 15.85
N PRO A 103 -7.79 -0.50 16.12
CA PRO A 103 -6.83 -0.11 15.10
C PRO A 103 -6.21 -1.35 14.47
N ARG A 104 -6.43 -1.56 13.16
CA ARG A 104 -5.73 -2.63 12.45
C ARG A 104 -4.24 -2.30 12.45
N ILE A 105 -3.46 -3.06 13.21
CA ILE A 105 -2.00 -2.97 13.19
C ILE A 105 -1.55 -3.40 11.80
N THR A 106 -1.20 -2.42 10.96
CA THR A 106 -0.60 -2.71 9.66
C THR A 106 0.88 -2.97 9.91
N PRO A 107 1.40 -4.18 9.65
CA PRO A 107 2.80 -4.48 9.90
C PRO A 107 3.68 -3.57 9.06
N THR A 108 4.73 -3.04 9.68
CA THR A 108 5.76 -2.27 8.99
C THR A 108 6.43 -3.13 7.91
N ARG A 109 7.09 -2.50 6.93
CA ARG A 109 7.84 -3.23 5.90
C ARG A 109 8.87 -4.19 6.52
N LYS A 110 9.63 -3.74 7.52
CA LYS A 110 10.58 -4.58 8.27
C LYS A 110 9.92 -5.80 8.94
N GLN A 111 8.70 -5.65 9.48
CA GLN A 111 7.96 -6.77 10.06
C GLN A 111 7.41 -7.75 9.02
N ARG A 112 7.07 -7.26 7.82
CA ARG A 112 6.64 -8.12 6.71
C ARG A 112 7.80 -8.93 6.13
N ASP A 113 8.97 -8.32 6.05
CA ASP A 113 10.19 -8.98 5.53
C ASP A 113 10.81 -9.95 6.56
N ARG A 114 10.30 -9.97 7.81
CA ARG A 114 10.83 -10.81 8.89
C ARG A 114 10.64 -12.30 8.57
N VAL A 115 11.74 -13.04 8.49
CA VAL A 115 11.71 -14.51 8.45
C VAL A 115 11.62 -15.02 9.90
N TRP A 116 10.42 -15.44 10.31
CA TRP A 116 10.15 -15.95 11.65
C TRP A 116 10.58 -17.41 11.84
N ASN A 117 10.37 -18.21 10.80
CA ASN A 117 10.73 -19.61 10.77
C ASN A 117 11.30 -19.93 9.39
N LEU A 118 12.40 -20.67 9.35
CA LEU A 118 12.98 -21.20 8.12
C LEU A 118 12.90 -22.74 8.19
N PRO A 119 12.01 -23.37 7.42
CA PRO A 119 11.82 -24.81 7.46
C PRO A 119 13.12 -25.58 7.20
N GLY A 120 13.32 -26.66 7.95
CA GLY A 120 14.50 -27.54 7.81
C GLY A 120 15.73 -27.12 8.62
N LEU A 121 15.68 -25.99 9.35
CA LEU A 121 16.76 -25.65 10.29
C LEU A 121 16.92 -26.71 11.38
N THR A 122 18.14 -27.19 11.58
CA THR A 122 18.49 -28.17 12.62
C THR A 122 19.08 -27.54 13.89
N PHE A 123 18.98 -26.21 14.02
CA PHE A 123 19.46 -25.43 15.15
C PHE A 123 18.57 -24.20 15.35
N GLU A 124 18.56 -23.65 16.56
CA GLU A 124 17.81 -22.43 16.90
C GLU A 124 18.69 -21.19 16.65
N PRO A 125 18.37 -20.33 15.65
CA PRO A 125 19.15 -19.13 15.39
C PRO A 125 19.02 -18.12 16.54
N ASN A 126 20.15 -17.67 17.08
CA ASN A 126 20.17 -16.57 18.06
C ASN A 126 20.13 -15.18 17.40
N PHE A 127 19.95 -15.12 16.09
CA PHE A 127 19.97 -13.90 15.29
C PHE A 127 18.70 -13.74 14.48
N LYS A 128 18.48 -12.51 14.06
CA LYS A 128 17.32 -12.07 13.31
C LYS A 128 17.59 -12.13 11.81
N GLN A 129 16.58 -12.49 11.03
CA GLN A 129 16.69 -12.57 9.57
C GLN A 129 15.53 -11.85 8.89
N TYR A 130 15.81 -11.33 7.71
CA TYR A 130 14.86 -10.59 6.90
C TYR A 130 15.08 -10.91 5.43
N SER A 131 14.01 -11.17 4.67
CA SER A 131 14.07 -11.43 3.24
C SER A 131 12.96 -10.65 2.55
N GLY A 132 13.27 -10.04 1.42
CA GLY A 132 12.29 -9.22 0.72
C GLY A 132 12.89 -8.56 -0.50
N TYR A 133 12.30 -7.44 -0.89
CA TYR A 133 12.60 -6.73 -2.12
C TYR A 133 12.98 -5.29 -1.84
N LEU A 134 14.06 -4.82 -2.43
CA LEU A 134 14.55 -3.44 -2.33
C LEU A 134 14.44 -2.73 -3.68
N ASN A 135 13.94 -1.51 -3.66
CA ASN A 135 13.75 -0.70 -4.85
C ASN A 135 15.10 -0.26 -5.45
N ALA A 136 15.39 -0.73 -6.65
CA ALA A 136 16.59 -0.41 -7.41
C ALA A 136 16.35 0.62 -8.54
N ASN A 137 15.22 1.33 -8.50
CA ASN A 137 14.73 2.28 -9.50
C ASN A 137 14.30 1.66 -10.85
N SER A 138 15.05 0.69 -11.37
CA SER A 138 14.71 -0.10 -12.58
C SER A 138 14.02 -1.44 -12.28
N GLY A 139 13.69 -1.69 -11.01
CA GLY A 139 13.16 -2.96 -10.55
C GLY A 139 13.30 -3.12 -9.04
N HIS A 140 13.18 -4.35 -8.58
CA HIS A 140 13.37 -4.72 -7.19
C HIS A 140 14.44 -5.80 -7.06
N LEU A 141 15.50 -5.52 -6.31
CA LEU A 141 16.49 -6.53 -5.99
C LEU A 141 16.05 -7.31 -4.76
N HIS A 142 16.06 -8.63 -4.88
CA HIS A 142 15.82 -9.48 -3.74
C HIS A 142 17.04 -9.45 -2.80
N TYR A 143 16.77 -9.45 -1.50
CA TYR A 143 17.79 -9.46 -0.48
C TYR A 143 17.47 -10.46 0.62
N TRP A 144 18.52 -10.96 1.28
CA TRP A 144 18.42 -11.64 2.56
C TRP A 144 19.41 -11.00 3.53
N PHE A 145 18.90 -10.45 4.62
CA PHE A 145 19.66 -9.80 5.67
C PHE A 145 19.67 -10.67 6.93
N VAL A 146 20.85 -10.89 7.49
CA VAL A 146 21.03 -11.60 8.77
C VAL A 146 21.77 -10.71 9.75
N GLU A 147 21.19 -10.54 10.93
CA GLU A 147 21.81 -9.77 12.01
C GLU A 147 23.02 -10.49 12.58
N SER A 148 23.90 -9.72 13.23
CA SER A 148 25.03 -10.25 13.98
C SER A 148 24.57 -11.15 15.12
N GLN A 149 25.26 -12.27 15.32
CA GLN A 149 25.06 -13.18 16.44
C GLN A 149 25.67 -12.67 17.74
N ARG A 150 26.60 -11.70 17.66
CA ARG A 150 27.32 -11.13 18.81
C ARG A 150 26.61 -9.92 19.37
N ASP A 151 26.59 -8.81 18.63
CA ASP A 151 25.92 -7.58 19.04
C ASP A 151 25.35 -6.86 17.81
N SER A 152 24.15 -7.24 17.37
CA SER A 152 23.52 -6.66 16.17
C SER A 152 23.30 -5.15 16.27
N SER A 153 23.23 -4.60 17.49
CA SER A 153 23.00 -3.18 17.75
C SER A 153 24.27 -2.34 17.67
N ASN A 154 25.47 -2.93 17.69
CA ASN A 154 26.74 -2.22 17.61
C ASN A 154 27.64 -2.69 16.45
N ASP A 155 27.54 -3.96 16.07
CA ASP A 155 28.37 -4.57 15.03
C ASP A 155 28.17 -3.94 13.64
N PRO A 156 29.23 -3.96 12.81
CA PRO A 156 29.21 -3.30 11.49
C PRO A 156 28.17 -3.91 10.55
N LEU A 157 27.77 -3.13 9.55
CA LEU A 157 27.00 -3.63 8.41
C LEU A 157 27.95 -4.03 7.28
N ILE A 158 27.79 -5.24 6.75
CA ILE A 158 28.49 -5.75 5.59
C ILE A 158 27.49 -5.92 4.45
N LEU A 159 27.77 -5.32 3.30
CA LEU A 159 27.11 -5.66 2.04
C LEU A 159 27.91 -6.76 1.35
N TRP A 160 27.26 -7.87 1.02
CA TRP A 160 27.84 -8.97 0.24
C TRP A 160 27.24 -9.01 -1.16
N LEU A 161 28.10 -9.07 -2.18
CA LEU A 161 27.75 -9.09 -3.60
C LEU A 161 28.44 -10.24 -4.33
N SER A 162 27.67 -11.02 -5.10
CA SER A 162 28.18 -12.12 -5.92
C SER A 162 28.57 -11.66 -7.32
N GLY A 163 29.80 -11.95 -7.74
CA GLY A 163 30.39 -11.31 -8.92
C GLY A 163 29.90 -11.74 -10.28
N GLU A 164 29.67 -13.03 -10.50
CA GLU A 164 29.26 -13.52 -11.81
C GLU A 164 27.87 -12.95 -12.15
N PRO A 165 27.71 -12.32 -13.34
CA PRO A 165 26.39 -11.93 -13.82
C PRO A 165 25.50 -13.18 -13.80
N SER A 166 24.35 -13.14 -13.12
CA SER A 166 23.41 -14.25 -12.85
C SER A 166 23.66 -15.12 -11.61
N CYS A 167 24.80 -15.02 -10.92
CA CYS A 167 25.00 -15.78 -9.68
C CYS A 167 24.34 -15.12 -8.48
N SER A 168 23.43 -15.85 -7.85
CA SER A 168 22.74 -15.42 -6.63
C SER A 168 23.71 -15.21 -5.46
N SER A 169 23.49 -14.15 -4.67
CA SER A 169 24.13 -13.97 -3.37
C SER A 169 23.62 -14.92 -2.29
N LEU A 170 22.50 -15.60 -2.54
CA LEU A 170 22.03 -16.68 -1.68
C LEU A 170 22.95 -17.90 -1.73
N ASN A 171 23.70 -18.11 -2.82
CA ASN A 171 24.74 -19.14 -2.83
C ASN A 171 25.77 -18.91 -1.72
N SER A 172 26.09 -17.65 -1.41
CA SER A 172 26.99 -17.32 -0.30
C SER A 172 26.28 -17.43 1.05
N LEU A 173 24.98 -17.12 1.12
CA LEU A 173 24.15 -17.30 2.32
C LEU A 173 24.09 -18.78 2.78
N PHE A 174 23.90 -19.70 1.84
CA PHE A 174 23.72 -21.14 2.11
C PHE A 174 25.00 -21.98 1.94
N SER A 175 25.95 -21.56 1.12
CA SER A 175 27.13 -22.38 0.80
C SER A 175 28.45 -21.64 0.90
N GLY A 176 28.44 -20.35 1.21
CA GLY A 176 29.64 -19.53 1.36
C GLY A 176 29.91 -19.15 2.81
N ASN A 177 29.78 -17.86 3.08
CA ASN A 177 30.06 -17.21 4.35
C ASN A 177 28.81 -16.89 5.19
N GLY A 178 27.62 -17.31 4.74
CA GLY A 178 26.39 -17.16 5.50
C GLY A 178 26.17 -18.24 6.56
N PRO A 179 25.10 -18.12 7.36
CA PRO A 179 24.90 -18.92 8.56
C PRO A 179 24.42 -20.35 8.31
N PHE A 180 24.08 -20.70 7.08
CA PHE A 180 23.43 -21.97 6.78
C PHE A 180 24.35 -22.88 5.95
N ARG A 181 24.14 -24.19 6.08
CA ARG A 181 24.74 -25.24 5.25
C ARG A 181 23.67 -26.27 4.87
N PRO A 182 23.34 -26.44 3.58
CA PRO A 182 22.56 -27.57 3.10
C PRO A 182 23.19 -28.89 3.51
N ASN A 183 22.41 -29.75 4.15
CA ASN A 183 22.80 -31.12 4.46
C ASN A 183 22.56 -32.02 3.23
N SER A 184 23.19 -33.20 3.24
CA SER A 184 23.11 -34.16 2.12
C SER A 184 21.72 -34.75 1.87
N ASP A 185 20.78 -34.56 2.80
CA ASP A 185 19.39 -34.96 2.63
C ASP A 185 18.59 -34.00 1.72
N ASN A 186 19.18 -32.85 1.34
CA ASN A 186 18.55 -31.77 0.57
C ASN A 186 17.27 -31.22 1.20
N MET A 187 17.06 -31.46 2.49
CA MET A 187 15.86 -31.07 3.23
C MET A 187 16.18 -30.23 4.45
N THR A 188 17.38 -30.40 5.03
CA THR A 188 17.76 -29.73 6.27
C THR A 188 18.96 -28.81 6.11
N LEU A 189 19.04 -27.84 7.01
CA LEU A 189 20.07 -26.80 7.08
C LEU A 189 20.77 -26.86 8.44
N SER A 190 22.08 -27.13 8.43
CA SER A 190 22.93 -27.04 9.62
C SER A 190 23.58 -25.66 9.77
N GLU A 191 24.09 -25.38 10.97
CA GLU A 191 24.78 -24.12 11.26
C GLU A 191 26.15 -24.08 10.56
N ASN A 192 26.46 -22.94 9.93
CA ASN A 192 27.84 -22.61 9.56
C ASN A 192 28.58 -21.95 10.73
N ASN A 193 29.43 -22.74 11.41
CA ASN A 193 30.27 -22.25 12.52
C ASN A 193 31.19 -21.09 12.15
N TYR A 194 31.50 -20.90 10.85
CA TYR A 194 32.38 -19.85 10.32
C TYR A 194 31.62 -18.73 9.60
N SER A 195 30.33 -18.57 9.90
CA SER A 195 29.52 -17.51 9.30
C SER A 195 30.05 -16.12 9.62
N TRP A 196 30.05 -15.23 8.64
CA TRP A 196 30.42 -13.82 8.84
C TRP A 196 29.45 -13.09 9.75
N ASN A 197 28.20 -13.56 9.86
CA ASN A 197 27.27 -12.98 10.81
C ASN A 197 27.62 -13.28 12.28
N LYS A 198 28.68 -14.03 12.57
CA LYS A 198 29.21 -14.16 13.93
C LYS A 198 29.69 -12.82 14.52
N VAL A 199 30.08 -11.87 13.68
CA VAL A 199 30.68 -10.58 14.11
C VAL A 199 30.17 -9.35 13.36
N ALA A 200 29.19 -9.52 12.47
CA ALA A 200 28.67 -8.46 11.62
C ALA A 200 27.21 -8.69 11.24
N ASN A 201 26.51 -7.60 10.94
CA ASN A 201 25.21 -7.64 10.27
C ASN A 201 25.48 -7.79 8.76
N VAL A 202 24.97 -8.83 8.10
CA VAL A 202 25.33 -9.13 6.70
C VAL A 202 24.11 -9.08 5.79
N LEU A 203 24.18 -8.19 4.79
CA LEU A 203 23.19 -8.02 3.73
C LEU A 203 23.67 -8.75 2.47
N TYR A 204 23.02 -9.88 2.16
CA TYR A 204 23.21 -10.61 0.91
C TYR A 204 22.25 -10.03 -0.13
N LEU A 205 22.78 -9.27 -1.08
CA LEU A 205 21.99 -8.58 -2.10
C LEU A 205 22.21 -9.21 -3.46
N GLU A 206 21.13 -9.64 -4.11
CA GLU A 206 21.19 -10.19 -5.47
C GLU A 206 21.38 -9.04 -6.47
N SER A 207 22.64 -8.82 -6.88
CA SER A 207 23.07 -7.54 -7.46
C SER A 207 22.82 -7.33 -8.94
N SER A 208 22.29 -8.32 -9.67
CA SER A 208 22.13 -8.24 -11.14
C SER A 208 20.73 -8.63 -11.62
N ARG A 209 20.40 -8.15 -12.84
CA ARG A 209 19.18 -8.49 -13.59
C ARG A 209 19.03 -10.02 -13.68
N PHE A 210 17.81 -10.53 -13.59
CA PHE A 210 17.50 -11.97 -13.70
C PHE A 210 18.28 -12.89 -12.74
N THR A 211 18.80 -12.34 -11.65
CA THR A 211 19.59 -13.09 -10.67
C THR A 211 18.72 -13.50 -9.50
N GLY A 212 18.58 -14.82 -9.35
CA GLY A 212 17.74 -15.42 -8.31
C GLY A 212 16.32 -14.90 -8.36
N PHE A 213 15.88 -14.28 -7.26
CA PHE A 213 14.50 -13.81 -7.12
C PHE A 213 14.30 -12.35 -7.50
N SER A 214 15.34 -11.62 -7.93
CA SER A 214 15.21 -10.19 -8.27
C SER A 214 14.29 -9.94 -9.47
N GLU A 215 13.46 -8.91 -9.36
CA GLU A 215 12.44 -8.54 -10.34
C GLU A 215 12.82 -7.25 -11.08
N GLU A 216 12.34 -7.10 -12.32
CA GLU A 216 12.63 -5.92 -13.14
C GLU A 216 11.43 -5.33 -13.85
N ILE A 217 11.54 -4.04 -14.16
CA ILE A 217 10.62 -3.34 -15.05
C ILE A 217 11.14 -3.47 -16.48
N LEU A 218 10.51 -4.37 -17.25
CA LEU A 218 10.90 -4.73 -18.63
C LEU A 218 10.98 -3.53 -19.60
N SER A 219 10.28 -2.42 -19.32
CA SER A 219 10.30 -1.24 -20.19
C SER A 219 11.65 -0.50 -20.25
N THR A 220 12.62 -0.88 -19.40
CA THR A 220 13.94 -0.21 -19.34
C THR A 220 15.02 -0.99 -20.11
N ASN A 221 15.39 -0.47 -21.29
CA ASN A 221 16.53 -0.88 -22.14
C ASN A 221 17.02 -2.31 -21.84
N GLU A 222 16.35 -3.30 -22.40
CA GLU A 222 16.55 -4.74 -22.12
C GLU A 222 18.02 -5.18 -22.24
N PHE A 223 18.85 -4.48 -23.03
CA PHE A 223 20.23 -4.86 -23.31
C PHE A 223 21.33 -4.00 -22.65
N ASP A 224 20.98 -3.03 -21.80
CA ASP A 224 22.00 -2.23 -21.09
C ASP A 224 22.52 -2.99 -19.85
N PHE A 225 23.35 -4.01 -20.07
CA PHE A 225 24.01 -4.80 -19.03
C PHE A 225 25.46 -4.34 -18.84
N ASN A 226 25.69 -3.42 -17.90
CA ASN A 226 27.04 -2.95 -17.62
C ASN A 226 27.27 -2.65 -16.13
N ASN A 227 28.55 -2.64 -15.74
CA ASN A 227 28.96 -2.44 -14.36
C ASN A 227 28.51 -1.08 -13.77
N ASN A 228 28.29 -0.04 -14.59
CA ASN A 228 27.77 1.25 -14.11
C ASN A 228 26.29 1.14 -13.71
N ARG A 229 25.51 0.33 -14.45
CA ARG A 229 24.11 0.08 -14.15
C ARG A 229 23.97 -0.74 -12.88
N THR A 230 24.66 -1.88 -12.79
CA THR A 230 24.71 -2.73 -11.58
C THR A 230 25.07 -1.89 -10.35
N ALA A 231 26.12 -1.06 -10.43
CA ALA A 231 26.51 -0.18 -9.34
C ALA A 231 25.44 0.88 -8.98
N ARG A 232 24.64 1.35 -9.96
CA ARG A 232 23.54 2.29 -9.73
C ARG A 232 22.34 1.59 -9.07
N GLU A 233 21.97 0.41 -9.54
CA GLU A 233 20.86 -0.38 -9.00
C GLU A 233 21.14 -0.82 -7.56
N VAL A 234 22.33 -1.37 -7.31
CA VAL A 234 22.79 -1.71 -5.96
C VAL A 234 22.82 -0.48 -5.05
N PHE A 235 23.22 0.68 -5.58
CA PHE A 235 23.18 1.93 -4.81
C PHE A 235 21.75 2.31 -4.40
N HIS A 236 20.78 2.26 -5.33
CA HIS A 236 19.38 2.55 -5.01
C HIS A 236 18.80 1.53 -4.02
N ALA A 237 19.05 0.24 -4.23
CA ALA A 237 18.63 -0.81 -3.31
C ALA A 237 19.23 -0.62 -1.91
N LEU A 238 20.50 -0.23 -1.80
CA LEU A 238 21.14 0.09 -0.53
C LEU A 238 20.51 1.32 0.15
N MET A 239 20.17 2.36 -0.61
CA MET A 239 19.47 3.52 -0.05
C MET A 239 18.07 3.14 0.44
N ASP A 240 17.35 2.31 -0.31
CA ASP A 240 16.04 1.79 0.09
C ASP A 240 16.14 0.87 1.32
N PHE A 241 17.20 0.05 1.41
CA PHE A 241 17.49 -0.78 2.59
C PHE A 241 17.59 0.06 3.86
N LEU A 242 18.28 1.20 3.79
CA LEU A 242 18.41 2.12 4.93
C LEU A 242 17.10 2.82 5.30
N THR A 243 16.07 2.81 4.44
CA THR A 243 14.71 3.24 4.82
C THR A 243 13.97 2.17 5.63
N VAL A 244 14.28 0.90 5.40
CA VAL A 244 13.70 -0.25 6.12
C VAL A 244 14.42 -0.49 7.45
N PHE A 245 15.74 -0.29 7.47
CA PHE A 245 16.61 -0.51 8.61
C PHE A 245 17.43 0.76 8.93
N PRO A 246 16.79 1.85 9.40
CA PRO A 246 17.45 3.13 9.67
C PRO A 246 18.51 3.04 10.78
N GLU A 247 18.46 2.03 11.65
CA GLU A 247 19.44 1.79 12.72
C GLU A 247 20.87 1.45 12.23
N TYR A 248 21.05 1.23 10.93
CA TYR A 248 22.37 1.06 10.32
C TYR A 248 22.92 2.34 9.68
N ILE A 249 22.15 3.45 9.69
CA ILE A 249 22.68 4.76 9.30
C ILE A 249 23.78 5.15 10.30
N ASN A 250 24.91 5.64 9.80
CA ASN A 250 26.12 5.96 10.57
C ASN A 250 26.81 4.75 11.25
N ARG A 251 26.40 3.52 10.92
CA ARG A 251 27.14 2.30 11.30
C ARG A 251 28.41 2.19 10.46
N PRO A 252 29.53 1.64 11.00
CA PRO A 252 30.62 1.19 10.14
C PRO A 252 30.10 0.25 9.06
N PHE A 253 30.40 0.58 7.80
CA PHE A 253 29.85 -0.09 6.64
C PHE A 253 30.97 -0.58 5.73
N PHE A 254 30.93 -1.87 5.38
CA PHE A 254 31.91 -2.50 4.50
C PHE A 254 31.23 -3.10 3.28
N ILE A 255 31.80 -2.85 2.11
CA ILE A 255 31.34 -3.46 0.86
C ILE A 255 32.27 -4.62 0.54
N THR A 256 31.69 -5.79 0.36
CA THR A 256 32.42 -7.04 0.12
C THR A 256 31.78 -7.77 -1.04
N GLY A 257 32.54 -8.63 -1.68
CA GLY A 257 32.03 -9.46 -2.74
C GLY A 257 33.09 -10.39 -3.30
N HIS A 258 32.64 -11.31 -4.16
CA HIS A 258 33.45 -12.36 -4.73
C HIS A 258 33.56 -12.22 -6.25
N SER A 259 34.70 -12.62 -6.83
CA SER A 259 34.91 -12.67 -8.28
C SER A 259 34.73 -11.30 -8.97
N TYR A 260 33.96 -11.24 -10.05
CA TYR A 260 33.70 -10.05 -10.87
C TYR A 260 32.97 -8.92 -10.11
N ALA A 261 32.57 -9.16 -8.85
CA ALA A 261 31.99 -8.16 -7.95
C ALA A 261 32.91 -6.99 -7.72
N SER A 262 34.22 -7.24 -7.69
CA SER A 262 35.25 -6.21 -7.52
C SER A 262 35.05 -5.02 -8.48
N LEU A 263 34.62 -5.24 -9.72
CA LEU A 263 34.48 -4.17 -10.71
C LEU A 263 33.31 -3.22 -10.43
N TYR A 264 32.15 -3.74 -10.06
CA TYR A 264 31.00 -2.88 -9.73
C TYR A 264 31.02 -2.42 -8.27
N ILE A 265 31.72 -3.11 -7.36
CA ILE A 265 32.03 -2.63 -6.00
C ILE A 265 32.82 -1.32 -6.06
N LEU A 266 33.84 -1.22 -6.91
CA LEU A 266 34.61 0.03 -7.06
C LEU A 266 33.72 1.18 -7.57
N LYS A 267 32.86 0.92 -8.54
CA LYS A 267 31.89 1.91 -9.07
C LYS A 267 30.81 2.31 -8.07
N LEU A 268 30.37 1.37 -7.23
CA LEU A 268 29.43 1.58 -6.14
C LEU A 268 30.07 2.44 -5.05
N SER A 269 31.30 2.12 -4.65
CA SER A 269 32.06 2.87 -3.64
C SER A 269 32.20 4.34 -4.05
N ALA A 270 32.56 4.60 -5.32
CA ALA A 270 32.63 5.95 -5.86
C ALA A 270 31.27 6.69 -5.80
N ARG A 271 30.15 6.00 -6.07
CA ARG A 271 28.79 6.60 -5.96
C ARG A 271 28.44 6.97 -4.53
N ILE A 272 28.77 6.10 -3.58
CA ILE A 272 28.51 6.33 -2.15
C ILE A 272 29.32 7.53 -1.67
N ILE A 273 30.62 7.59 -1.99
CA ILE A 273 31.49 8.71 -1.61
C ILE A 273 30.95 10.04 -2.19
N ASN A 274 30.60 10.06 -3.48
CA ASN A 274 30.02 11.25 -4.12
C ASN A 274 28.73 11.70 -3.42
N ARG A 275 27.84 10.76 -3.04
CA ARG A 275 26.61 11.08 -2.31
C ARG A 275 26.87 11.66 -0.92
N ILE A 276 27.83 11.09 -0.19
CA ILE A 276 28.22 11.58 1.14
C ILE A 276 28.75 13.00 1.03
N GLN A 277 29.66 13.28 0.08
CA GLN A 277 30.27 14.59 -0.10
C GLN A 277 29.27 15.69 -0.51
N VAL A 278 28.26 15.37 -1.34
CA VAL A 278 27.23 16.34 -1.75
C VAL A 278 26.34 16.75 -0.58
N LYS A 279 26.10 15.89 0.42
CA LYS A 279 25.29 16.25 1.60
C LYS A 279 25.98 17.27 2.53
N TYR A 280 27.28 17.50 2.36
CA TYR A 280 28.08 18.45 3.15
C TYR A 280 28.51 19.70 2.35
N LYS A 281 27.99 19.90 1.14
CA LYS A 281 28.11 21.16 0.39
C LYS A 281 26.78 21.89 0.42
#